data_AF-A0A7J8GF88-F1
#
_entry.id   AF-A0A7J8GF88-F1
#
_cell.length_a   1.000
_cell.length_b   1.000
_cell.length_c   1.000
_cell.angle_alpha   90.00
_cell.angle_beta   90.00
_cell.angle_gamma   90.00
#
_symmetry.space_group_name_H-M   'P 1'
#
loop_
_entity.id
_entity.type
_entity.pdbx_description
1 polymer ?
#
loop_
_entity_poly.entity_id
_entity_poly.type
_entity_poly.pdbx_seq_one_letter_code
_entity_poly.pdbx_strand_id
1 'polypeptide(L)'
;MFFGLVPRLLQIKFGLTNIVIRKTLPVVVLAQVGGINAVASRSFEPVRGIEVMDKEGNVIGYSRKAGTKAVKDTATSRVVLFGTSALIPEVFSYYYKRTQFFLRYPNSLWTLKLSCTIFVMGLMVPVSFSLFPQIGRIQYSKLEKEIQSATEETELFYNRGV
;
A
#
# COMPACT_ATOMS: atom_id res chain seq x y z
N MET A 1 21.43 9.91 11.00
CA MET A 1 22.23 8.65 10.92
C MET A 1 21.53 7.44 11.57
N PHE A 2 20.19 7.41 11.70
CA PHE A 2 19.48 6.38 12.49
C PHE A 2 18.74 5.30 11.67
N PHE A 3 18.48 5.51 10.38
CA PHE A 3 17.74 4.55 9.54
C PHE A 3 18.51 3.27 9.17
N GLY A 4 19.82 3.21 9.41
CA GLY A 4 20.67 2.06 9.06
C GLY A 4 20.86 1.00 10.16
N LEU A 5 20.38 1.26 11.38
CA LEU A 5 20.60 0.38 12.55
C LEU A 5 19.49 -0.66 12.75
N VAL A 6 18.24 -0.27 12.48
CA VAL A 6 17.07 -1.16 12.61
C VAL A 6 17.18 -2.42 11.74
N PRO A 7 17.64 -2.35 10.46
CA PRO A 7 17.84 -3.55 9.66
C PRO A 7 18.96 -4.44 10.18
N ARG A 8 20.05 -3.86 10.72
CA ARG A 8 21.19 -4.63 11.25
C ARG A 8 20.82 -5.41 12.51
N LEU A 9 20.08 -4.79 13.42
CA LEU A 9 19.63 -5.44 14.66
C LEU A 9 18.72 -6.62 14.38
N LEU A 10 17.79 -6.49 13.42
CA LEU A 10 16.95 -7.61 12.98
C LEU A 10 17.77 -8.72 12.31
N GLN A 11 18.78 -8.38 11.49
CA GLN A 11 19.64 -9.38 10.84
C GLN A 11 20.53 -10.16 11.84
N ILE A 12 20.98 -9.52 12.92
CA ILE A 12 21.77 -10.16 13.97
C ILE A 12 20.88 -11.08 14.82
N LYS A 13 19.66 -10.65 15.17
CA LYS A 13 18.76 -11.41 16.05
C LYS A 13 18.17 -12.68 15.41
N PHE A 14 18.00 -12.69 14.08
CA PHE A 14 17.35 -13.80 13.36
C PHE A 14 18.32 -14.79 12.70
N GLY A 15 19.64 -14.68 12.86
CA GLY A 15 20.59 -15.69 12.38
C GLY A 15 20.45 -16.03 10.89
N LEU A 16 20.04 -15.08 10.06
CA LEU A 16 19.71 -15.34 8.66
C LEU A 16 20.99 -15.58 7.86
N THR A 17 21.35 -16.85 7.70
CA THR A 17 22.51 -17.34 6.94
C THR A 17 22.29 -17.20 5.43
N ASN A 18 21.03 -17.20 4.97
CA ASN A 18 20.69 -17.06 3.57
C ASN A 18 20.67 -15.59 3.13
N ILE A 19 21.54 -15.25 2.18
CA ILE A 19 21.72 -13.90 1.62
C ILE A 19 20.43 -13.37 0.97
N VAL A 20 19.61 -14.27 0.43
CA VAL A 20 18.31 -13.94 -0.16
C VAL A 20 17.35 -13.44 0.93
N ILE A 21 17.24 -14.16 2.05
CA ILE A 21 16.35 -13.80 3.15
C ILE A 21 16.80 -12.47 3.77
N ARG A 22 18.10 -12.24 3.93
CA ARG A 22 18.62 -10.95 4.43
C ARG A 22 18.24 -9.74 3.57
N LYS A 23 18.08 -9.94 2.26
CA LYS A 23 17.72 -8.88 1.31
C LYS A 23 16.22 -8.69 1.13
N THR A 24 15.44 -9.76 1.21
CA THR A 24 13.98 -9.69 1.03
C THR A 24 13.24 -9.35 2.32
N LEU A 25 13.79 -9.72 3.49
CA LEU A 25 13.16 -9.47 4.78
C LEU A 25 12.81 -7.98 5.01
N PRO A 26 13.69 -7.00 4.76
CA PRO A 26 13.34 -5.59 4.95
C PRO A 26 12.18 -5.13 4.06
N VAL A 27 12.09 -5.67 2.84
CA VAL A 27 11.02 -5.36 1.90
C VAL A 27 9.68 -5.90 2.38
N VAL A 28 9.67 -7.16 2.84
CA VAL A 28 8.47 -7.79 3.41
C VAL A 28 8.01 -7.05 4.66
N VAL A 29 8.93 -6.72 5.57
CA VAL A 29 8.62 -5.97 6.79
C VAL A 29 8.03 -4.60 6.44
N LEU A 30 8.65 -3.86 5.52
CA LEU A 30 8.15 -2.54 5.10
C LEU A 30 6.73 -2.63 4.51
N ALA A 31 6.49 -3.59 3.63
CA ALA A 31 5.18 -3.80 3.02
C ALA A 31 4.10 -4.16 4.07
N GLN A 32 4.44 -5.04 5.01
CA GLN A 32 3.54 -5.44 6.10
C GLN A 32 3.22 -4.27 7.04
N VAL A 33 4.24 -3.51 7.46
CA VAL A 33 4.05 -2.32 8.30
C VAL A 33 3.16 -1.29 7.60
N GLY A 34 3.36 -1.08 6.30
CA GLY A 34 2.51 -0.18 5.51
C GLY A 34 1.05 -0.63 5.45
N GLY A 35 0.81 -1.94 5.28
CA GLY A 35 -0.53 -2.52 5.33
C GLY A 35 -1.19 -2.38 6.71
N ILE A 36 -0.47 -2.74 7.77
CA ILE A 36 -0.94 -2.63 9.16
C ILE A 36 -1.27 -1.18 9.51
N ASN A 37 -0.43 -0.23 9.10
CA ASN A 37 -0.69 1.18 9.34
C ASN A 37 -2.01 1.64 8.68
N ALA A 38 -2.26 1.24 7.43
CA ALA A 38 -3.52 1.54 6.76
C ALA A 38 -4.75 0.94 7.48
N VAL A 39 -4.63 -0.29 7.98
CA VAL A 39 -5.71 -0.93 8.75
C VAL A 39 -5.91 -0.23 10.09
N ALA A 40 -4.83 0.08 10.81
CA ALA A 40 -4.88 0.69 12.13
C ALA A 40 -5.50 2.10 12.08
N SER A 41 -5.08 2.93 11.12
CA SER A 41 -5.62 4.28 10.92
C SER A 41 -7.11 4.29 10.62
N ARG A 42 -7.66 3.18 10.11
CA ARG A 42 -9.06 3.06 9.67
C ARG A 42 -9.81 1.93 10.37
N SER A 43 -9.32 1.53 11.53
CA SER A 43 -9.89 0.44 12.33
C SER A 43 -11.35 0.66 12.74
N PHE A 44 -11.82 1.92 12.74
CA PHE A 44 -13.20 2.27 13.04
C PHE A 44 -14.16 2.14 11.85
N GLU A 45 -13.69 2.19 10.60
CA GLU A 45 -14.56 2.12 9.40
C GLU A 45 -15.35 0.78 9.30
N PRO A 46 -14.78 -0.39 9.61
CA PRO A 46 -15.52 -1.65 9.62
C PRO A 46 -16.59 -1.74 10.72
N VAL A 47 -16.39 -1.03 11.84
CA VAL A 47 -17.26 -1.10 13.03
C VAL A 47 -18.35 -0.02 13.00
N ARG A 48 -17.98 1.21 12.62
CA ARG A 48 -18.89 2.35 12.53
C ARG A 48 -19.64 2.40 11.19
N GLY A 49 -19.06 1.82 10.14
CA GLY A 49 -19.52 2.01 8.78
C GLY A 49 -19.05 3.34 8.19
N ILE A 50 -19.10 3.42 6.87
CA ILE A 50 -18.76 4.63 6.11
C ILE A 50 -19.99 5.13 5.36
N GLU A 51 -20.00 6.41 5.06
CA GLU A 51 -21.08 7.05 4.31
C GLU A 51 -21.18 6.49 2.90
N VAL A 52 -22.40 6.15 2.54
CA VAL A 52 -22.78 5.66 1.22
C VAL A 52 -23.73 6.67 0.60
N MET A 53 -23.40 7.09 -0.61
CA MET A 53 -24.05 8.15 -1.35
C MET A 53 -24.63 7.62 -2.66
N ASP A 54 -25.69 8.27 -3.12
CA ASP A 54 -26.24 8.08 -4.46
C ASP A 54 -25.40 8.78 -5.54
N LYS A 55 -25.75 8.57 -6.82
CA LYS A 55 -25.14 9.27 -7.98
C LYS A 55 -25.27 10.79 -7.87
N GLU A 56 -26.34 11.28 -7.26
CA GLU A 56 -26.62 12.70 -7.05
C GLU A 56 -25.86 13.27 -5.84
N GLY A 57 -25.09 12.44 -5.13
CA GLY A 57 -24.31 12.85 -3.95
C GLY A 57 -25.12 12.90 -2.65
N ASN A 58 -26.35 12.41 -2.65
CA ASN A 58 -27.20 12.33 -1.46
C ASN A 58 -26.73 11.19 -0.56
N VAL A 59 -26.51 11.47 0.74
CA VAL A 59 -26.11 10.45 1.71
C VAL A 59 -27.33 9.58 2.05
N ILE A 60 -27.24 8.30 1.71
CA ILE A 60 -28.30 7.31 1.94
C ILE A 60 -28.17 6.68 3.33
N GLY A 61 -26.93 6.50 3.80
CA GLY A 61 -26.68 5.96 5.13
C GLY A 61 -25.24 5.50 5.34
N TYR A 62 -25.01 4.75 6.43
CA TYR A 62 -23.70 4.24 6.81
C TYR A 62 -23.64 2.72 6.61
N SER A 63 -22.67 2.24 5.83
CA SER A 63 -22.47 0.80 5.62
C SER A 63 -21.16 0.27 6.19
N ARG A 64 -21.24 -0.78 7.02
CA ARG A 64 -20.07 -1.49 7.57
C ARG A 64 -19.37 -2.35 6.53
N LYS A 65 -20.12 -2.93 5.60
CA LYS A 65 -19.56 -3.73 4.49
C LYS A 65 -18.76 -2.87 3.54
N ALA A 66 -19.25 -1.66 3.24
CA ALA A 66 -18.50 -0.67 2.45
C ALA A 66 -17.20 -0.28 3.17
N GLY A 67 -17.26 -0.01 4.49
CA GLY A 67 -16.10 0.30 5.32
C GLY A 67 -15.05 -0.82 5.34
N THR A 68 -15.49 -2.06 5.55
CA THR A 68 -14.60 -3.23 5.54
C THR A 68 -13.89 -3.40 4.19
N LYS A 69 -14.62 -3.22 3.09
CA LYS A 69 -14.05 -3.28 1.74
C LYS A 69 -13.05 -2.14 1.51
N ALA A 70 -13.39 -0.92 1.91
CA ALA A 70 -12.53 0.25 1.81
C ALA A 70 -11.18 0.04 2.51
N VAL A 71 -11.21 -0.43 3.75
CA VAL A 71 -10.00 -0.72 4.55
C VAL A 71 -9.15 -1.80 3.90
N LYS A 72 -9.76 -2.89 3.42
CA LYS A 72 -9.04 -3.99 2.77
C LYS A 72 -8.37 -3.55 1.47
N ASP A 73 -9.07 -2.78 0.64
CA ASP A 73 -8.54 -2.28 -0.62
C ASP A 73 -7.39 -1.30 -0.36
N THR A 74 -7.49 -0.47 0.68
CA THR A 74 -6.43 0.48 1.08
C THR A 74 -5.22 -0.24 1.67
N ALA A 75 -5.41 -1.24 2.52
CA ALA A 75 -4.32 -2.06 3.07
C ALA A 75 -3.56 -2.77 1.94
N THR A 76 -4.29 -3.35 0.97
CA THR A 76 -3.70 -4.00 -0.20
C THR A 76 -2.91 -3.02 -1.05
N SER A 77 -3.46 -1.83 -1.30
CA SER A 77 -2.77 -0.75 -2.01
C SER A 77 -1.45 -0.36 -1.34
N ARG A 78 -1.43 -0.20 0.00
CA ARG A 78 -0.20 0.12 0.74
C ARG A 78 0.83 -0.99 0.67
N VAL A 79 0.42 -2.25 0.83
CA VAL A 79 1.31 -3.42 0.70
C VAL A 79 1.95 -3.46 -0.69
N VAL A 80 1.15 -3.27 -1.75
CA VAL A 80 1.64 -3.24 -3.13
C VAL A 80 2.56 -2.06 -3.36
N LEU A 81 2.19 -0.87 -2.91
CA LEU A 81 2.96 0.36 -3.07
C LEU A 81 4.35 0.26 -2.42
N PHE A 82 4.40 -0.07 -1.13
CA PHE A 82 5.65 -0.19 -0.39
C PHE A 82 6.45 -1.41 -0.83
N GLY A 83 5.79 -2.52 -1.13
CA GLY A 83 6.44 -3.74 -1.63
C GLY A 83 7.11 -3.52 -2.98
N THR A 84 6.39 -2.98 -3.96
CA THR A 84 6.94 -2.72 -5.31
C THR A 84 8.03 -1.65 -5.28
N SER A 85 7.82 -0.56 -4.56
CA SER A 85 8.82 0.51 -4.42
C SER A 85 10.13 0.02 -3.80
N ALA A 86 10.09 -0.94 -2.87
CA ALA A 86 11.29 -1.50 -2.26
C ALA A 86 11.92 -2.65 -3.08
N LEU A 87 11.13 -3.38 -3.88
CA LEU A 87 11.65 -4.44 -4.76
C LEU A 87 12.39 -3.88 -5.99
N ILE A 88 11.85 -2.84 -6.64
CA ILE A 88 12.38 -2.32 -7.92
C ILE A 88 13.88 -1.93 -7.80
N PRO A 89 14.32 -1.15 -6.80
CA PRO A 89 15.72 -0.76 -6.66
C PRO A 89 16.66 -1.94 -6.37
N GLU A 90 16.19 -2.99 -5.68
CA GLU A 90 16.99 -4.19 -5.40
C GLU A 90 17.18 -5.05 -6.64
N VAL A 91 16.13 -5.20 -7.47
CA VAL A 91 16.21 -5.86 -8.77
C VAL A 91 17.16 -5.09 -9.70
N PHE A 92 16.96 -3.79 -9.85
CA PHE A 92 17.85 -2.93 -10.65
C PHE A 92 19.30 -3.06 -10.18
N SER A 93 19.55 -2.95 -8.88
CA SER A 93 20.90 -3.07 -8.36
C SER A 93 21.52 -4.45 -8.53
N TYR A 94 20.72 -5.53 -8.55
CA TYR A 94 21.23 -6.86 -8.85
C TYR A 94 21.76 -6.95 -10.29
N TYR A 95 21.02 -6.40 -11.27
CA TYR A 95 21.46 -6.35 -12.66
C TYR A 95 22.67 -5.43 -12.86
N TYR A 96 22.66 -4.22 -12.30
CA TYR A 96 23.73 -3.22 -12.48
C TYR A 96 25.00 -3.50 -11.68
N LYS A 97 24.94 -4.30 -10.60
CA LYS A 97 26.15 -4.75 -9.88
C LYS A 97 27.06 -5.63 -10.73
N ARG A 98 26.54 -6.21 -11.82
CA ARG A 98 27.32 -7.03 -12.75
C ARG A 98 28.23 -6.19 -13.67
N THR A 99 28.06 -4.87 -13.69
CA THR A 99 28.81 -3.95 -14.53
C THR A 99 30.06 -3.43 -13.80
N GLN A 100 31.23 -3.57 -14.42
CA GLN A 100 32.56 -3.24 -13.84
C GLN A 100 32.68 -1.78 -13.36
N PHE A 101 31.91 -0.86 -13.95
CA PHE A 101 31.88 0.57 -13.59
C PHE A 101 31.44 0.81 -12.13
N PHE A 102 30.49 0.01 -11.65
CA PHE A 102 29.86 0.19 -10.35
C PHE A 102 30.58 -0.54 -9.20
N LEU A 103 31.47 -1.48 -9.52
CA LEU A 103 32.42 -2.05 -8.56
C LEU A 103 33.51 -1.04 -8.18
N ARG A 104 33.86 -0.14 -9.11
CA ARG A 104 34.91 0.87 -8.92
C ARG A 104 34.42 2.12 -8.16
N TYR A 105 33.14 2.46 -8.27
CA TYR A 105 32.52 3.61 -7.59
C TYR A 105 31.27 3.22 -6.80
N PRO A 106 31.41 2.67 -5.57
CA PRO A 106 30.28 2.18 -4.77
C PRO A 106 29.28 3.28 -4.37
N ASN A 107 29.74 4.53 -4.24
CA ASN A 107 28.85 5.67 -3.94
C ASN A 107 27.92 6.01 -5.13
N SER A 108 28.36 5.76 -6.37
CA SER A 108 27.55 5.97 -7.58
C SER A 108 26.38 4.98 -7.68
N LEU A 109 26.57 3.74 -7.20
CA LEU A 109 25.46 2.79 -7.07
C LEU A 109 24.40 3.27 -6.08
N TRP A 110 24.84 3.86 -4.97
CA TRP A 110 23.91 4.32 -3.93
C TRP A 110 23.11 5.54 -4.39
N THR A 111 23.74 6.49 -5.09
CA THR A 111 23.02 7.63 -5.69
C THR A 111 22.03 7.18 -6.77
N LEU A 112 22.41 6.20 -7.61
CA LEU A 112 21.50 5.63 -8.61
C LEU A 112 20.30 4.93 -7.95
N LYS A 113 20.54 4.11 -6.91
CA LYS A 113 19.48 3.48 -6.13
C LYS A 113 18.52 4.52 -5.54
N LEU A 114 19.05 5.57 -4.93
CA LEU A 114 18.26 6.61 -4.30
C LEU A 114 17.44 7.39 -5.34
N SER A 115 18.07 7.80 -6.44
CA SER A 115 17.42 8.48 -7.57
C SER A 115 16.29 7.63 -8.17
N CYS A 116 16.56 6.34 -8.42
CA CYS A 116 15.55 5.39 -8.90
C CYS A 116 14.40 5.24 -7.90
N THR A 117 14.69 5.12 -6.60
CA THR A 117 13.65 5.01 -5.57
C THR A 117 12.76 6.25 -5.51
N ILE A 118 13.36 7.45 -5.55
CA ILE A 118 12.62 8.73 -5.56
C ILE A 118 11.74 8.82 -6.81
N PHE A 119 12.28 8.47 -7.98
CA PHE A 119 11.54 8.48 -9.23
C PHE A 119 10.35 7.51 -9.21
N VAL A 120 10.57 6.27 -8.75
CA VAL A 120 9.51 5.25 -8.61
C VAL A 120 8.45 5.70 -7.62
N MET A 121 8.83 6.25 -6.46
CA MET A 121 7.89 6.83 -5.49
C MET A 121 7.07 7.97 -6.10
N GLY A 122 7.72 8.88 -6.83
CA GLY A 122 7.06 10.00 -7.50
C GLY A 122 6.02 9.55 -8.52
N LEU A 123 6.32 8.53 -9.33
CA LEU A 123 5.38 7.94 -10.28
C LEU A 123 4.29 7.08 -9.62
N MET A 124 4.61 6.47 -8.48
CA MET A 124 3.67 5.62 -7.75
C MET A 124 2.47 6.41 -7.21
N VAL A 125 2.62 7.69 -6.91
CA VAL A 125 1.51 8.54 -6.43
C VAL A 125 0.37 8.62 -7.47
N PRO A 126 0.60 9.12 -8.71
CA PRO A 126 -0.46 9.17 -9.72
C PRO A 126 -0.94 7.76 -10.14
N VAL A 127 -0.05 6.76 -10.20
CA VAL A 127 -0.45 5.37 -10.48
C VAL A 127 -1.38 4.83 -9.40
N SER A 128 -1.10 5.10 -8.13
CA SER A 128 -1.93 4.64 -7.02
C SER A 128 -3.32 5.28 -7.05
N PHE A 129 -3.42 6.58 -7.36
CA PHE A 129 -4.71 7.25 -7.52
C PHE A 129 -5.51 6.70 -8.71
N SER A 130 -4.84 6.30 -9.79
CA SER A 130 -5.48 5.67 -10.95
C SER A 130 -5.97 4.25 -10.65
N LEU A 131 -5.15 3.45 -9.97
CA LEU A 131 -5.46 2.05 -9.66
C LEU A 131 -6.47 1.91 -8.51
N PHE A 132 -6.46 2.87 -7.58
CA PHE A 132 -7.30 2.89 -6.39
C PHE A 132 -7.99 4.26 -6.27
N PRO A 133 -9.08 4.49 -7.03
CA PRO A 133 -9.79 5.75 -6.98
C PRO A 133 -10.33 6.03 -5.58
N GLN A 134 -10.33 7.32 -5.19
CA GLN A 134 -10.82 7.78 -3.88
C GLN A 134 -12.31 7.51 -3.69
N ILE A 135 -13.08 7.41 -4.77
CA ILE A 135 -14.49 7.08 -4.74
C ILE A 135 -14.65 5.60 -5.13
N GLY A 136 -15.10 4.79 -4.18
CA GLY A 136 -15.41 3.39 -4.38
C GLY A 136 -16.87 3.19 -4.80
N ARG A 137 -17.10 2.21 -5.69
CA ARG A 137 -18.45 1.71 -6.01
C ARG A 137 -18.74 0.43 -5.26
N ILE A 138 -19.95 0.31 -4.72
CA ILE A 138 -20.48 -0.91 -4.12
C ILE A 138 -21.85 -1.23 -4.71
N GLN A 139 -22.02 -2.48 -5.15
CA GLN A 139 -23.30 -2.96 -5.67
C GLN A 139 -24.30 -3.12 -4.53
N TYR A 140 -25.54 -2.73 -4.80
CA TYR A 140 -26.69 -2.89 -3.92
C TYR A 140 -26.76 -4.27 -3.24
N SER A 141 -26.57 -5.33 -4.02
CA SER A 141 -26.62 -6.74 -3.54
C SER A 141 -25.63 -7.06 -2.43
N LYS A 142 -24.53 -6.29 -2.32
CA LYS A 142 -23.49 -6.47 -1.31
C LYS A 142 -23.69 -5.60 -0.07
N LEU A 143 -24.65 -4.66 -0.06
CA LEU A 143 -24.94 -3.81 1.11
C LEU A 143 -25.73 -4.56 2.20
N GLU A 144 -25.94 -3.87 3.33
CA GLU A 144 -26.78 -4.36 4.43
C GLU A 144 -28.27 -4.24 4.06
N LYS A 145 -29.09 -5.18 4.53
CA LYS A 145 -30.52 -5.24 4.21
C LYS A 145 -31.27 -3.96 4.61
N GLU A 146 -30.79 -3.27 5.65
CA GLU A 146 -31.33 -2.00 6.15
C GLU A 146 -31.17 -0.84 5.16
N ILE A 147 -30.05 -0.81 4.42
CA ILE A 147 -29.80 0.19 3.37
C ILE A 147 -30.48 -0.24 2.07
N GLN A 148 -30.57 -1.54 1.83
CA GLN A 148 -31.30 -2.10 0.71
C GLN A 148 -32.79 -1.72 0.73
N SER A 149 -33.40 -1.64 1.92
CA SER A 149 -34.79 -1.19 2.06
C SER A 149 -34.98 0.32 1.89
N ALA A 150 -33.91 1.12 1.94
CA ALA A 150 -33.99 2.58 1.90
C ALA A 150 -33.87 3.16 0.48
N THR A 151 -33.57 2.36 -0.54
CA THR A 151 -33.21 2.85 -1.88
C THR A 151 -33.40 1.78 -2.96
N GLU A 152 -33.84 2.17 -4.16
CA GLU A 152 -34.00 1.29 -5.35
C GLU A 152 -32.78 1.32 -6.30
N GLU A 153 -31.77 2.15 -6.02
CA GLU A 153 -30.55 2.29 -6.83
C GLU A 153 -29.67 1.04 -6.82
N THR A 154 -29.24 0.62 -8.01
CA THR A 154 -28.41 -0.57 -8.23
C THR A 154 -26.95 -0.42 -7.78
N GLU A 155 -26.42 0.81 -7.74
CA GLU A 155 -25.02 1.10 -7.40
C GLU A 155 -24.90 2.33 -6.50
N LEU A 156 -24.13 2.19 -5.41
CA LEU A 156 -23.87 3.27 -4.48
C LEU A 156 -22.38 3.59 -4.40
N PHE A 157 -22.09 4.85 -4.07
CA PHE A 157 -20.76 5.42 -4.00
C PHE A 157 -20.35 5.62 -2.55
N TYR A 158 -19.09 5.38 -2.23
CA TYR A 158 -18.56 5.69 -0.91
C TYR A 158 -17.19 6.31 -1.04
N ASN A 159 -16.88 7.22 -0.12
CA ASN A 159 -15.54 7.77 -0.06
C ASN A 159 -14.62 6.76 0.61
N ARG A 160 -13.59 6.30 -0.10
CA ARG A 160 -12.52 5.48 0.47
C ARG A 160 -11.59 6.30 1.36
N GLY A 161 -11.66 7.63 1.40
CA GLY A 161 -10.75 8.49 2.14
C GLY A 161 -9.36 8.60 1.47
N VAL A 162 -8.62 9.66 1.80
CA VAL A 162 -7.21 9.88 1.40
C VAL A 162 -6.23 8.98 2.16
#